data_AF-A0A8D8CWK5-F1
#
_entry.id   AF-A0A8D8CWK5-F1
#
_cell.length_a   1.000
_cell.length_b   1.000
_cell.length_c   1.000
_cell.angle_alpha   90.00
_cell.angle_beta   90.00
_cell.angle_gamma   90.00
#
_symmetry.space_group_name_H-M   'P 1'
#
loop_
_entity.id
_entity.type
_entity.pdbx_description
1 polymer ?
#
loop_
_entity_poly.entity_id
_entity_poly.type
_entity_poly.pdbx_seq_one_letter_code
_entity_poly.pdbx_strand_id
1 'polypeptide(L)'
;MSKDLFTVLESPELGRYGVARRNLRAGEIIFEEQVFAIGPKASTSPLCLECASPVDGGADGPKCPKCGWPLCGECVGSVVYHKGECELFVQHKVKFQNQQNSDGCCAQLDCITP
;
A
#
# COMPACT_ATOMS: atom_id res chain seq x y z
N MET A 1 -19.19 -25.38 6.25
CA MET A 1 -18.06 -25.70 5.37
C MET A 1 -17.93 -24.58 4.37
N SER A 2 -16.81 -23.85 4.37
CA SER A 2 -16.51 -22.87 3.32
C SER A 2 -16.57 -23.59 1.97
N LYS A 3 -17.41 -23.10 1.05
CA LYS A 3 -17.51 -23.66 -0.30
C LYS A 3 -16.48 -22.96 -1.18
N ASP A 4 -15.22 -23.30 -0.98
CA ASP A 4 -14.15 -22.73 -1.80
C ASP A 4 -14.44 -23.03 -3.28
N LEU A 5 -14.45 -21.98 -4.11
CA LEU A 5 -14.84 -22.07 -5.52
C LEU A 5 -13.71 -22.58 -6.42
N PHE A 6 -12.50 -22.66 -5.90
CA PHE A 6 -11.33 -23.20 -6.56
C PHE A 6 -10.63 -24.26 -5.70
N THR A 7 -9.81 -25.08 -6.34
CA THR A 7 -8.85 -26.00 -5.70
C THR A 7 -7.46 -25.70 -6.24
N VAL A 8 -6.42 -25.99 -5.47
CA VAL A 8 -5.03 -25.89 -5.92
C VAL A 8 -4.60 -27.26 -6.47
N LEU A 9 -4.04 -27.27 -7.68
CA LEU A 9 -3.37 -28.41 -8.30
C LEU A 9 -1.88 -28.05 -8.56
N GLU A 10 -1.09 -29.01 -9.01
CA GLU A 10 0.34 -28.84 -9.28
C GLU A 10 0.70 -29.31 -10.69
N SER A 11 1.51 -28.52 -11.38
CA SER A 11 2.10 -28.82 -12.69
C SER A 11 3.60 -29.02 -12.50
N PRO A 12 4.21 -30.05 -13.14
CA PRO A 12 5.66 -30.23 -13.11
C PRO A 12 6.46 -29.06 -13.68
N GLU A 13 5.91 -28.30 -14.64
CA GLU A 13 6.62 -27.17 -15.28
C GLU A 13 6.35 -25.82 -14.60
N LEU A 14 5.13 -25.60 -14.09
CA LEU A 14 4.67 -24.28 -13.63
C LEU A 14 4.43 -24.19 -12.11
N GLY A 15 4.47 -25.32 -11.39
CA GLY A 15 4.18 -25.37 -9.97
C GLY A 15 2.67 -25.32 -9.66
N ARG A 16 2.29 -24.66 -8.56
CA ARG A 16 0.90 -24.64 -8.05
C ARG A 16 0.00 -23.69 -8.83
N TYR A 17 -1.22 -24.13 -9.13
CA TYR A 17 -2.22 -23.31 -9.82
C TYR A 17 -3.65 -23.58 -9.33
N GLY A 18 -4.53 -22.58 -9.45
CA GLY A 18 -5.94 -22.67 -9.07
C GLY A 18 -6.83 -23.17 -10.21
N VAL A 19 -7.75 -24.10 -9.92
CA VAL A 19 -8.75 -24.61 -10.85
C VAL A 19 -10.14 -24.45 -10.26
N ALA A 20 -11.09 -23.90 -11.04
CA ALA A 20 -12.48 -23.78 -10.63
C ALA A 20 -13.08 -25.17 -10.34
N ARG A 21 -13.76 -25.33 -9.20
CA ARG A 21 -14.39 -26.62 -8.81
C ARG A 21 -15.70 -26.89 -9.55
N ARG A 22 -16.23 -25.89 -10.28
CA ARG A 22 -17.45 -25.94 -11.09
C ARG A 22 -17.45 -24.79 -12.11
N ASN A 23 -18.46 -24.76 -12.98
CA ASN A 23 -18.75 -23.58 -13.80
C ASN A 23 -19.03 -22.36 -12.91
N LEU A 24 -18.40 -21.23 -13.24
CA LEU A 24 -18.54 -19.95 -12.55
C LEU A 24 -19.45 -19.02 -13.35
N ARG A 25 -20.19 -18.16 -12.66
CA ARG A 25 -21.00 -17.10 -13.30
C ARG A 25 -20.18 -15.82 -13.44
N ALA A 26 -20.48 -15.02 -14.46
CA ALA A 26 -19.88 -13.70 -14.60
C ALA A 26 -20.15 -12.86 -13.35
N GLY A 27 -19.12 -12.21 -12.81
CA GLY A 27 -19.18 -11.39 -11.60
C GLY A 27 -19.14 -12.17 -10.28
N GLU A 28 -18.95 -13.49 -10.29
CA GLU A 28 -18.82 -14.29 -9.07
C GLU A 28 -17.43 -14.09 -8.42
N ILE A 29 -17.40 -13.75 -7.12
CA ILE A 29 -16.17 -13.63 -6.34
C ILE A 29 -15.64 -15.03 -6.05
N ILE A 30 -14.47 -15.37 -6.62
CA ILE A 30 -13.84 -16.70 -6.50
C ILE A 30 -13.10 -16.86 -5.17
N PHE A 31 -12.46 -15.79 -4.71
CA PHE A 31 -11.61 -15.75 -3.53
C PHE A 31 -11.55 -14.32 -2.98
N GLU A 32 -11.50 -14.21 -1.67
CA GLU A 32 -11.29 -12.97 -0.94
C GLU A 32 -10.38 -13.28 0.25
N GLU A 33 -9.40 -12.41 0.50
CA GLU A 33 -8.44 -12.58 1.58
C GLU A 33 -8.13 -11.22 2.21
N GLN A 34 -7.84 -11.24 3.51
CA GLN A 34 -7.28 -10.08 4.18
C GLN A 34 -5.81 -9.92 3.78
N VAL A 35 -5.46 -8.76 3.26
CA VAL A 35 -4.07 -8.45 2.90
C VAL A 35 -3.12 -8.64 4.08
N PHE A 36 -1.95 -9.21 3.81
CA PHE A 36 -0.89 -9.42 4.79
C PHE A 36 -0.11 -8.13 5.07
N ALA A 37 0.08 -7.31 4.04
CA ALA A 37 0.88 -6.08 4.04
C ALA A 37 0.25 -5.07 3.06
N ILE A 38 0.29 -3.77 3.39
CA ILE A 38 -0.09 -2.63 2.55
C ILE A 38 1.02 -1.56 2.61
N GLY A 39 1.55 -1.22 1.44
CA GLY A 39 2.48 -0.10 1.28
C GLY A 39 2.26 0.68 -0.02
N PRO A 40 2.82 1.89 -0.12
CA PRO A 40 2.78 2.67 -1.35
C PRO A 40 3.54 1.96 -2.47
N LYS A 41 3.08 2.15 -3.70
CA LYS A 41 3.75 1.58 -4.87
C LYS A 41 5.09 2.28 -5.08
N ALA A 42 6.16 1.48 -5.17
CA ALA A 42 7.50 1.95 -5.52
C ALA A 42 7.51 2.72 -6.84
N SER A 43 8.42 3.68 -6.96
CA SER A 43 8.62 4.49 -8.16
C SER A 43 7.40 5.27 -8.67
N THR A 44 6.51 5.70 -7.77
CA THR A 44 5.36 6.56 -8.09
C THR A 44 5.56 7.99 -7.59
N SER A 45 4.65 8.90 -7.93
CA SER A 45 4.56 10.21 -7.28
C SER A 45 4.36 10.07 -5.77
N PRO A 46 4.64 11.10 -4.95
CA PRO A 46 4.37 11.08 -3.53
C PRO A 46 2.91 10.67 -3.26
N LEU A 47 2.73 9.67 -2.39
CA LEU A 47 1.41 9.16 -2.00
C LEU A 47 1.19 9.41 -0.51
N CYS A 48 -0.07 9.59 -0.11
CA CYS A 48 -0.48 9.50 1.27
C CYS A 48 -0.15 8.10 1.82
N LEU A 49 0.59 8.03 2.93
CA LEU A 49 1.02 6.77 3.53
C LEU A 49 -0.12 5.95 4.19
N GLU A 50 -1.35 6.47 4.19
CA GLU A 50 -2.53 5.76 4.71
C GLU A 50 -3.44 5.22 3.61
N CYS A 51 -3.84 6.08 2.67
CA CYS A 51 -4.83 5.73 1.63
C CYS A 51 -4.23 5.55 0.23
N ALA A 52 -2.91 5.69 0.08
CA ALA A 52 -2.18 5.62 -1.19
C ALA A 52 -2.67 6.61 -2.28
N SER A 53 -3.44 7.64 -1.91
CA SER A 53 -3.85 8.70 -2.85
C SER A 53 -2.67 9.63 -3.16
N PRO A 54 -2.54 10.13 -4.40
CA PRO A 54 -1.49 11.09 -4.75
C PRO A 54 -1.57 12.36 -3.89
N VAL A 55 -0.41 12.89 -3.52
CA VAL A 55 -0.29 14.15 -2.78
C VAL A 55 0.85 14.98 -3.34
N ASP A 56 0.81 16.29 -3.09
CA ASP A 56 1.96 17.14 -3.33
C ASP A 56 3.10 16.79 -2.36
N GLY A 57 4.27 16.41 -2.88
CA GLY A 57 5.48 16.17 -2.10
C GLY A 57 6.36 17.42 -1.92
N GLY A 58 5.91 18.59 -2.36
CA GLY A 58 6.61 19.85 -2.19
C GLY A 58 6.66 20.33 -0.74
N ALA A 59 7.29 21.49 -0.51
CA ALA A 59 7.46 22.08 0.82
C ALA A 59 6.12 22.34 1.53
N ASP A 60 5.12 22.80 0.78
CA ASP A 60 3.78 23.12 1.29
C ASP A 60 2.78 21.96 1.14
N GLY A 61 3.23 20.82 0.61
CA GLY A 61 2.41 19.62 0.45
C GLY A 61 1.97 19.01 1.79
N PRO A 62 0.85 18.26 1.82
CA PRO A 62 0.26 17.75 3.04
C PRO A 62 1.14 16.66 3.69
N LYS A 63 1.40 16.84 4.98
CA LYS A 63 2.32 16.01 5.76
C LYS A 63 1.68 15.61 7.08
N CYS A 64 2.10 14.46 7.58
CA CYS A 64 1.80 14.01 8.92
C CYS A 64 2.36 15.04 9.92
N PRO A 65 1.53 15.60 10.82
CA PRO A 65 1.98 16.61 11.77
C PRO A 65 2.97 16.07 12.80
N LYS A 66 3.08 14.73 12.93
CA LYS A 66 3.96 14.06 13.88
C LYS A 66 5.35 13.79 13.29
N CYS A 67 5.44 13.13 12.13
CA CYS A 67 6.72 12.72 11.53
C CYS A 67 7.17 13.55 10.31
N GLY A 68 6.26 14.34 9.71
CA GLY A 68 6.53 15.14 8.52
C GLY A 68 6.54 14.38 7.19
N TRP A 69 6.16 13.11 7.17
CA TRP A 69 6.02 12.32 5.94
C TRP A 69 4.65 12.52 5.28
N PRO A 70 4.51 12.27 3.96
CA PRO A 70 3.28 12.50 3.22
C PRO A 70 2.03 11.86 3.85
N LEU A 71 1.03 12.68 4.17
CA LEU A 71 -0.25 12.24 4.72
C LEU A 71 -1.32 13.27 4.36
N CYS A 72 -2.37 12.86 3.63
CA CYS A 72 -3.43 13.77 3.25
C CYS A 72 -4.25 14.22 4.47
N GLY A 73 -4.89 15.39 4.37
CA GLY A 73 -5.67 15.97 5.47
C GLY A 73 -6.82 15.09 5.97
N GLU A 74 -7.41 14.28 5.09
CA GLU A 74 -8.50 13.37 5.43
C GLU A 74 -8.05 12.22 6.35
N CYS A 75 -6.78 11.81 6.27
CA CYS A 75 -6.24 10.68 7.02
C CYS A 75 -5.57 11.06 8.34
N VAL A 76 -5.31 12.35 8.62
CA VAL A 76 -4.55 12.81 9.80
C VAL A 76 -5.13 12.29 11.12
N GLY A 77 -6.45 12.09 11.20
CA GLY A 77 -7.14 11.60 12.39
C GLY A 77 -7.45 10.09 12.41
N SER A 78 -7.13 9.35 11.35
CA SER A 78 -7.57 7.97 11.15
C SER A 78 -6.43 7.07 10.65
N VAL A 79 -5.23 7.26 11.19
CA VAL A 79 -4.03 6.53 10.76
C VAL A 79 -4.02 5.12 11.34
N VAL A 80 -4.00 4.11 10.47
CA VAL A 80 -3.88 2.69 10.82
C VAL A 80 -2.56 2.13 10.31
N TYR A 81 -2.28 2.26 9.01
CA TYR A 81 -1.12 1.62 8.37
C TYR A 81 0.18 2.38 8.64
N HIS A 82 0.16 3.71 8.51
CA HIS A 82 1.36 4.53 8.70
C HIS A 82 1.83 4.61 10.17
N LYS A 83 0.99 4.22 11.14
CA LYS A 83 1.23 4.46 12.57
C LYS A 83 2.57 3.90 13.07
N GLY A 84 2.91 2.66 12.70
CA GLY A 84 4.14 2.01 13.13
C GLY A 84 5.39 2.73 12.61
N GLU A 85 5.38 3.10 11.35
CA GLU A 85 6.48 3.84 10.72
C GLU A 85 6.62 5.26 11.28
N CYS A 86 5.49 5.91 11.55
CA CYS A 86 5.45 7.25 12.12
C CYS A 86 6.25 7.33 13.42
N GLU A 87 6.10 6.31 14.29
CA GLU A 87 6.83 6.23 15.55
C GLU A 87 8.34 6.06 15.32
N LEU A 88 8.73 5.18 14.39
CA LEU A 88 10.12 4.97 14.02
C LEU A 88 10.76 6.22 13.40
N PHE A 89 10.05 6.93 12.53
CA PHE A 89 10.54 8.15 11.88
C PHE A 89 10.77 9.28 12.87
N VAL A 90 9.86 9.45 13.85
CA VAL A 90 10.07 10.42 14.94
C VAL A 90 11.29 10.03 15.77
N GLN A 91 11.36 8.76 16.20
CA GLN A 91 12.46 8.26 17.04
C GLN A 91 13.84 8.47 16.40
N HIS A 92 13.93 8.23 15.09
CA HIS A 92 15.19 8.28 14.34
C HIS A 92 15.38 9.59 13.56
N LYS A 93 14.47 10.57 13.71
CA LYS A 93 14.49 11.88 13.03
C LYS A 93 14.55 11.76 11.50
N VAL A 94 13.87 10.75 10.95
CA VAL A 94 13.77 10.53 9.51
C VAL A 94 12.80 11.56 8.93
N LYS A 95 13.30 12.41 8.02
CA LYS A 95 12.51 13.48 7.39
C LYS A 95 12.29 13.19 5.91
N PHE A 96 11.07 13.43 5.46
CA PHE A 96 10.76 13.47 4.04
C PHE A 96 11.46 14.66 3.38
N GLN A 97 12.16 14.38 2.29
CA GLN A 97 12.81 15.38 1.44
C GLN A 97 11.80 15.89 0.42
N ASN A 98 11.53 17.19 0.46
CA ASN A 98 10.56 17.81 -0.44
C ASN A 98 10.96 17.57 -1.90
N GLN A 99 10.01 17.14 -2.72
CA GLN A 99 10.21 16.91 -4.14
C GLN A 99 10.08 18.24 -4.90
N GLN A 100 10.94 18.43 -5.91
CA GLN A 100 10.84 19.60 -6.81
C GLN A 100 9.71 19.43 -7.84
N ASN A 101 9.44 18.18 -8.23
CA ASN A 101 8.37 17.80 -9.13
C ASN A 101 7.56 16.66 -8.49
N SER A 102 6.36 16.98 -8.01
CA SER A 102 5.47 16.02 -7.36
C SER A 102 4.81 15.05 -8.35
N ASP A 103 4.88 15.30 -9.66
CA ASP A 103 4.47 14.34 -10.69
C ASP A 103 5.58 13.32 -11.02
N GLY A 104 6.78 13.51 -10.47
CA GLY A 104 7.94 12.65 -10.66
C GLY A 104 7.99 11.45 -9.72
N CYS A 105 8.90 10.53 -10.01
CA CYS A 105 9.17 9.35 -9.17
C CYS A 105 9.75 9.76 -7.80
N CYS A 106 9.09 9.36 -6.71
CA CYS A 106 9.51 9.57 -5.34
C CYS A 106 10.21 8.32 -4.79
N ALA A 107 11.53 8.24 -4.97
CA ALA A 107 12.36 7.12 -4.48
C ALA A 107 12.31 6.91 -2.96
N GLN A 108 11.88 7.91 -2.19
CA GLN A 108 11.76 7.80 -0.73
C GLN A 108 10.64 6.83 -0.29
N LEU A 109 9.69 6.52 -1.18
CA LEU A 109 8.63 5.55 -0.87
C LEU A 109 9.17 4.12 -0.80
N ASP A 110 10.35 3.85 -1.34
CA ASP A 110 11.00 2.54 -1.25
C ASP A 110 11.55 2.26 0.18
N CYS A 111 11.55 3.28 1.04
CA CYS A 111 11.90 3.15 2.47
C CYS A 111 10.68 2.90 3.37
N ILE A 112 9.48 2.77 2.78
CA ILE A 112 8.23 2.48 3.48
C ILE A 112 8.03 0.97 3.52
N THR A 113 7.69 0.46 4.69
CA THR A 113 7.44 -0.95 4.93
C THR A 113 6.14 -1.35 4.21
N PRO A 114 6.16 -2.41 3.38
CA PRO A 114 4.94 -2.99 2.85
C PRO A 114 4.08 -3.59 3.95
#